data_AF-A0A9P0FM11-F1
#
_entry.id   AF-A0A9P0FM11-F1
#
_cell.length_a   1.000
_cell.length_b   1.000
_cell.length_c   1.000
_cell.angle_alpha   90.00
_cell.angle_beta   90.00
_cell.angle_gamma   90.00
#
_symmetry.space_group_name_H-M   'P 1'
#
loop_
_entity.id
_entity.type
_entity.pdbx_description
1 polymer ?
#
loop_
_entity_poly.entity_id
_entity_poly.type
_entity_poly.pdbx_seq_one_letter_code
_entity_poly.pdbx_strand_id
1 'polypeptide(L)'
;MGHEIMHSFDDQGRRYDEYGNGKQWWSKVTLKKYLEKVRCIIDQYHQYYLPVEGVNYHVDGYLTQGENIADNGGVRAAFEGYRQHAKKSPIQNKLPGLMDLTPDQLFFLGYAQVWCGNATPKAVKDMILGETHSPNRIRVLGTLSNYEEFSKAWHCPADSPMNPVKKCSLW
;
A
#
# COMPACT_ATOMS: atom_id res chain seq x y z
N MET A 1 0.97 6.00 11.19
CA MET A 1 -0.39 6.21 11.74
C MET A 1 -1.45 5.49 10.93
N GLY A 2 -1.73 5.89 9.68
CA GLY A 2 -2.77 5.23 8.87
C GLY A 2 -2.55 3.71 8.74
N HIS A 3 -1.32 3.28 8.48
CA HIS A 3 -0.92 1.87 8.45
C HIS A 3 -1.34 1.10 9.71
N GLU A 4 -0.91 1.57 10.90
CA GLU A 4 -1.28 0.95 12.18
C GLU A 4 -2.79 0.88 12.45
N ILE A 5 -3.54 1.91 12.05
CA ILE A 5 -5.00 1.89 12.19
C ILE A 5 -5.61 0.79 11.31
N MET A 6 -5.04 0.57 10.12
CA MET A 6 -5.52 -0.47 9.21
C MET A 6 -5.22 -1.88 9.70
N HIS A 7 -4.20 -2.07 10.55
CA HIS A 7 -3.99 -3.37 11.22
C HIS A 7 -5.17 -3.79 12.08
N SER A 8 -5.95 -2.86 12.64
CA SER A 8 -7.20 -3.20 13.34
C SER A 8 -8.24 -3.87 12.43
N PHE A 9 -8.07 -3.80 11.10
CA PHE A 9 -9.00 -4.33 10.11
C PHE A 9 -8.33 -5.20 9.03
N ASP A 10 -7.09 -5.62 9.24
CA ASP A 10 -6.41 -6.57 8.35
C ASP A 10 -6.93 -8.02 8.54
N ASP A 11 -6.26 -9.01 7.99
CA ASP A 11 -6.71 -10.41 8.01
C ASP A 11 -6.76 -11.02 9.43
N GLN A 12 -5.96 -10.48 10.35
CA GLN A 12 -5.90 -10.85 11.76
C GLN A 12 -6.70 -9.90 12.65
N GLY A 13 -6.45 -8.59 12.56
CA GLY A 13 -7.05 -7.59 13.44
C GLY A 13 -8.58 -7.55 13.34
N ARG A 14 -9.16 -7.81 12.17
CA ARG A 14 -10.62 -7.92 12.01
C ARG A 14 -11.28 -8.97 12.90
N ARG A 15 -10.51 -9.90 13.47
CA ARG A 15 -10.99 -10.99 14.33
C ARG A 15 -11.13 -10.55 15.79
N TYR A 16 -10.73 -9.33 16.10
CA TYR A 16 -10.78 -8.74 17.43
C TYR A 16 -11.82 -7.63 17.47
N ASP A 17 -12.62 -7.61 18.53
CA ASP A 17 -13.59 -6.53 18.78
C ASP A 17 -12.92 -5.30 19.39
N GLU A 18 -13.70 -4.26 19.68
CA GLU A 18 -13.23 -2.98 20.23
C GLU A 18 -12.52 -3.08 21.59
N TYR A 19 -12.65 -4.21 22.28
CA TYR A 19 -12.00 -4.50 23.55
C TYR A 19 -10.78 -5.43 23.40
N GLY A 20 -10.46 -5.85 22.18
CA GLY A 20 -9.38 -6.79 21.90
C GLY A 20 -9.75 -8.25 22.15
N ASN A 21 -11.04 -8.62 22.19
CA ASN A 21 -11.45 -10.01 22.32
C ASN A 21 -11.54 -10.69 20.95
N GLY A 22 -11.01 -11.92 20.84
CA GLY A 22 -11.17 -12.76 19.66
C GLY A 22 -12.62 -13.15 19.44
N LYS A 23 -13.33 -12.42 18.56
CA LYS A 23 -14.76 -12.57 18.30
C LYS A 23 -15.07 -12.24 16.85
N GLN A 24 -15.84 -13.10 16.19
CA GLN A 24 -16.39 -12.76 14.87
C GLN A 24 -17.53 -11.75 15.04
N TRP A 25 -17.22 -10.46 14.86
CA TRP A 25 -18.18 -9.36 14.97
C TRP A 25 -18.73 -8.89 13.61
N TRP A 26 -18.23 -9.44 12.50
CA TRP A 26 -18.79 -9.19 11.16
C TRP A 26 -19.86 -10.19 10.77
N SER A 27 -20.86 -9.71 10.04
CA SER A 27 -21.82 -10.58 9.36
C SER A 27 -21.13 -11.49 8.34
N LYS A 28 -21.73 -12.65 8.05
CA LYS A 28 -21.24 -13.57 7.00
C LYS A 28 -21.11 -12.87 5.64
N VAL A 29 -22.02 -11.94 5.33
CA VAL A 29 -22.02 -11.18 4.07
C VAL A 29 -20.85 -10.22 4.01
N THR A 30 -20.58 -9.48 5.09
CA THR A 30 -19.43 -8.57 5.20
C THR A 30 -18.13 -9.34 5.05
N LEU A 31 -17.98 -10.46 5.78
CA LEU A 31 -16.79 -11.29 5.71
C LEU A 31 -16.54 -11.83 4.28
N LYS A 32 -17.58 -12.28 3.59
CA LYS A 32 -17.46 -12.76 2.21
C LYS A 32 -16.92 -11.66 1.28
N LYS A 33 -17.52 -10.47 1.31
CA LYS A 33 -17.08 -9.31 0.49
C LYS A 33 -15.66 -8.87 0.83
N TYR A 34 -15.31 -8.90 2.12
CA TYR A 34 -13.95 -8.60 2.56
C TYR A 34 -12.95 -9.58 1.96
N LEU A 35 -13.19 -10.89 2.08
CA LEU A 35 -12.29 -11.92 1.55
C LEU A 35 -12.16 -11.84 0.02
N GLU A 36 -13.23 -11.49 -0.70
CA GLU A 36 -13.18 -11.23 -2.15
C GLU A 36 -12.23 -10.07 -2.49
N LYS A 37 -12.27 -8.99 -1.72
CA LYS A 37 -11.38 -7.83 -1.91
C LYS A 37 -9.94 -8.13 -1.49
N VAL A 38 -9.73 -8.86 -0.39
CA VAL A 38 -8.40 -9.30 0.05
C VAL A 38 -7.75 -10.20 -1.00
N ARG A 39 -8.53 -11.07 -1.65
CA ARG A 39 -8.03 -11.90 -2.74
C ARG A 39 -7.44 -11.07 -3.89
N CYS A 40 -8.00 -9.90 -4.19
CA CYS A 40 -7.40 -8.99 -5.16
C CYS A 40 -5.97 -8.59 -4.77
N ILE A 41 -5.76 -8.21 -3.50
CA ILE A 41 -4.44 -7.82 -2.98
C ILE A 41 -3.48 -9.00 -3.02
N ILE A 42 -3.91 -10.18 -2.55
CA ILE A 42 -3.10 -11.41 -2.62
C ILE A 42 -2.66 -11.68 -4.05
N ASP A 43 -3.61 -11.73 -4.99
CA ASP A 43 -3.36 -12.05 -6.38
C ASP A 43 -2.41 -11.03 -7.03
N GLN A 44 -2.60 -9.73 -6.75
CA GLN A 44 -1.73 -8.67 -7.25
C GLN A 44 -0.30 -8.84 -6.74
N TYR A 45 -0.12 -9.01 -5.43
CA TYR A 45 1.21 -9.06 -4.85
C TYR A 45 1.97 -10.33 -5.24
N HIS A 46 1.26 -11.42 -5.50
CA HIS A 46 1.85 -12.66 -6.03
C HIS A 46 2.50 -12.50 -7.42
N GLN A 47 2.11 -11.47 -8.18
CA GLN A 47 2.73 -11.16 -9.48
C GLN A 47 4.07 -10.44 -9.36
N TYR A 48 4.35 -9.81 -8.21
CA TYR A 48 5.62 -9.12 -8.01
C TYR A 48 6.75 -10.12 -7.75
N TYR A 49 7.91 -9.86 -8.35
CA TYR A 49 9.13 -10.62 -8.12
C TYR A 49 10.33 -9.67 -8.05
N LEU A 50 11.39 -10.13 -7.38
CA LEU A 50 12.70 -9.50 -7.43
C LEU A 50 13.75 -10.50 -7.93
N PRO A 51 14.61 -10.10 -8.88
CA PRO A 51 15.72 -10.93 -9.32
C PRO A 51 16.82 -10.93 -8.26
N VAL A 52 17.19 -12.11 -7.78
CA VAL A 52 18.29 -12.34 -6.85
C VAL A 52 19.22 -13.38 -7.46
N GLU A 53 20.46 -12.98 -7.77
CA GLU A 53 21.48 -13.86 -8.35
C GLU A 53 21.01 -14.62 -9.61
N GLY A 54 20.21 -13.95 -10.46
CA GLY A 54 19.69 -14.53 -11.71
C GLY A 54 18.41 -15.35 -11.56
N VAL A 55 17.86 -15.48 -10.36
CA VAL A 55 16.58 -16.17 -10.10
C VAL A 55 15.52 -15.16 -9.67
N ASN A 56 14.31 -15.26 -10.24
CA ASN A 56 13.18 -14.44 -9.83
C ASN A 56 12.49 -15.07 -8.61
N TYR A 57 12.51 -14.36 -7.49
CA TYR A 57 11.75 -14.75 -6.29
C TYR A 57 10.46 -13.95 -6.24
N HIS A 58 9.33 -14.66 -6.26
CA HIS A 58 8.00 -14.06 -6.18
C HIS A 58 7.63 -13.74 -4.74
N VAL A 59 6.98 -12.58 -4.55
CA VAL A 59 6.39 -12.22 -3.25
C VAL A 59 5.23 -13.17 -2.96
N ASP A 60 5.20 -13.74 -1.76
CA ASP A 60 4.02 -14.46 -1.29
C ASP A 60 2.94 -13.46 -0.87
N GLY A 61 2.01 -13.18 -1.77
CA GLY A 61 0.88 -12.28 -1.53
C GLY A 61 -0.04 -12.72 -0.38
N TYR A 62 -0.09 -14.01 -0.03
CA TYR A 62 -0.88 -14.49 1.12
C TYR A 62 -0.12 -14.24 2.42
N LEU A 63 1.18 -14.55 2.46
CA LEU A 63 2.03 -14.26 3.62
C LEU A 63 2.05 -12.76 3.94
N THR A 64 2.11 -11.92 2.91
CA THR A 64 2.26 -10.46 3.06
C THR A 64 0.94 -9.69 3.15
N GLN A 65 -0.21 -10.39 3.14
CA GLN A 65 -1.52 -9.76 2.94
C GLN A 65 -1.86 -8.70 3.98
N GLY A 66 -1.55 -8.93 5.26
CA GLY A 66 -1.88 -8.01 6.34
C GLY A 66 -1.18 -6.66 6.18
N GLU A 67 0.13 -6.70 5.95
CA GLU A 67 0.97 -5.53 5.69
C GLU A 67 0.56 -4.79 4.41
N ASN A 68 0.25 -5.54 3.35
CA ASN A 68 -0.18 -4.95 2.09
C ASN A 68 -1.55 -4.25 2.22
N ILE A 69 -2.49 -4.85 2.97
CA ILE A 69 -3.76 -4.21 3.32
C ILE A 69 -3.50 -2.90 4.08
N ALA A 70 -2.61 -2.95 5.08
CA ALA A 70 -2.30 -1.82 5.92
C ALA A 70 -1.65 -0.67 5.14
N ASP A 71 -0.72 -0.96 4.23
CA ASP A 71 -0.13 0.05 3.34
C ASP A 71 -1.16 0.70 2.42
N ASN A 72 -1.99 -0.12 1.77
CA ASN A 72 -2.98 0.37 0.80
C ASN A 72 -4.04 1.25 1.47
N GLY A 73 -4.56 0.84 2.64
CA GLY A 73 -5.50 1.66 3.40
C GLY A 73 -4.82 2.87 4.04
N GLY A 74 -3.61 2.69 4.56
CA GLY A 74 -2.88 3.72 5.30
C GLY A 74 -2.52 4.94 4.45
N VAL A 75 -2.06 4.73 3.20
CA VAL A 75 -1.74 5.84 2.29
C VAL A 75 -2.99 6.63 1.91
N ARG A 76 -4.14 5.96 1.75
CA ARG A 76 -5.42 6.59 1.39
C ARG A 76 -5.92 7.48 2.52
N ALA A 77 -5.96 6.94 3.74
CA ALA A 77 -6.34 7.70 4.93
C ALA A 77 -5.40 8.91 5.14
N ALA A 78 -4.09 8.73 4.94
CA ALA A 78 -3.12 9.82 5.05
C ALA A 78 -3.35 10.91 3.99
N PHE A 79 -3.58 10.54 2.72
CA PHE A 79 -3.81 11.49 1.64
C PHE A 79 -5.14 12.23 1.80
N GLU A 80 -6.20 11.55 2.22
CA GLU A 80 -7.48 12.18 2.53
C GLU A 80 -7.35 13.19 3.68
N GLY A 81 -6.65 12.82 4.76
CA GLY A 81 -6.36 13.72 5.87
C GLY A 81 -5.55 14.94 5.43
N TYR A 82 -4.51 14.71 4.61
CA TYR A 82 -3.71 15.77 4.00
C TYR A 82 -4.56 16.72 3.13
N ARG A 83 -5.42 16.21 2.24
CA ARG A 83 -6.30 17.05 1.40
C ARG A 83 -7.34 17.80 2.22
N GLN A 84 -7.88 17.20 3.28
CA GLN A 84 -8.80 17.89 4.19
C GLN A 84 -8.09 19.05 4.92
N HIS A 85 -6.84 18.84 5.34
CA HIS A 85 -6.03 19.90 5.92
C HIS A 85 -5.73 21.01 4.90
N ALA A 86 -5.28 20.65 3.69
CA ALA A 86 -4.96 21.61 2.63
C ALA A 86 -6.17 22.49 2.21
N LYS A 87 -7.40 21.98 2.33
CA LYS A 87 -8.62 22.78 2.11
C LYS A 87 -8.82 23.87 3.17
N LYS A 88 -8.42 23.61 4.42
CA LYS A 88 -8.54 24.55 5.55
C LYS A 88 -7.35 25.50 5.65
N SER A 89 -6.17 25.01 5.26
CA SER A 89 -4.90 25.72 5.31
C SER A 89 -4.17 25.50 3.98
N PRO A 90 -4.47 26.31 2.95
CA PRO A 90 -3.86 26.16 1.63
C PRO A 90 -2.34 26.24 1.70
N ILE A 91 -1.68 25.33 0.99
CA ILE A 91 -0.22 25.31 0.89
C ILE A 91 0.21 26.44 -0.02
N GLN A 92 0.74 27.52 0.56
CA GLN A 92 1.12 28.73 -0.18
C GLN A 92 2.54 28.67 -0.73
N ASN A 93 3.44 27.95 -0.05
CA ASN A 93 4.86 27.89 -0.40
C ASN A 93 5.18 26.60 -1.15
N LYS A 94 5.85 26.75 -2.29
CA LYS A 94 6.49 25.64 -2.99
C LYS A 94 7.86 25.34 -2.37
N LEU A 95 8.30 24.09 -2.48
CA LEU A 95 9.60 23.67 -1.97
C LEU A 95 10.71 24.13 -2.93
N PRO A 96 11.69 24.95 -2.47
CA PRO A 96 12.79 25.39 -3.32
C PRO A 96 13.55 24.21 -3.94
N GLY A 97 13.86 24.30 -5.24
CA GLY A 97 14.49 23.21 -5.99
C GLY A 97 13.53 22.13 -6.52
N LEU A 98 12.26 22.15 -6.09
CA LEU A 98 11.18 21.25 -6.57
C LEU A 98 9.93 22.05 -6.97
N MET A 99 10.13 23.24 -7.53
CA MET A 99 9.06 24.21 -7.84
C MET A 99 8.07 23.70 -8.91
N ASP A 100 8.47 22.71 -9.69
CA ASP A 100 7.67 22.10 -10.75
C ASP A 100 6.73 21.00 -10.21
N LEU A 101 6.96 20.53 -8.97
CA LEU A 101 6.11 19.53 -8.35
C LEU A 101 4.93 20.17 -7.62
N THR A 102 3.75 19.58 -7.80
CA THR A 102 2.56 19.95 -7.05
C THR A 102 2.64 19.40 -5.61
N PRO A 103 1.90 19.99 -4.66
CA PRO A 103 1.82 19.43 -3.30
C PRO A 103 1.38 17.96 -3.26
N ASP A 104 0.48 17.53 -4.14
CA ASP A 104 0.03 16.13 -4.22
C ASP A 104 1.14 15.22 -4.75
N GLN A 105 1.91 15.67 -5.74
CA GLN A 105 3.11 14.94 -6.20
C GLN A 105 4.15 14.82 -5.09
N LEU A 106 4.36 15.88 -4.31
CA LEU A 106 5.28 15.89 -3.17
C LEU A 106 4.83 14.94 -2.06
N PHE A 107 3.52 14.80 -1.81
CA PHE A 107 2.99 13.81 -0.87
C PHE A 107 3.42 12.39 -1.28
N PHE A 108 3.18 12.02 -2.54
CA PHE A 108 3.53 10.68 -3.03
C PHE A 108 5.03 10.45 -3.12
N LEU A 109 5.80 11.48 -3.48
CA LEU A 109 7.26 11.43 -3.47
C LEU A 109 7.76 11.20 -2.04
N GLY A 110 7.24 11.94 -1.05
CA GLY A 110 7.58 11.76 0.35
C GLY A 110 7.23 10.37 0.87
N TYR A 111 6.04 9.85 0.52
CA TYR A 111 5.65 8.47 0.82
C TYR A 111 6.66 7.46 0.26
N ALA A 112 7.03 7.59 -1.02
CA ALA A 112 7.97 6.66 -1.66
C ALA A 112 9.37 6.74 -1.04
N GLN A 113 9.83 7.93 -0.65
CA GLN A 113 11.15 8.15 -0.06
C GLN A 113 11.33 7.49 1.31
N VAL A 114 10.27 7.29 2.09
CA VAL A 114 10.33 6.52 3.34
C VAL A 114 10.84 5.09 3.10
N TRP A 115 10.57 4.55 1.92
CA TRP A 115 10.93 3.19 1.55
C TRP A 115 12.26 3.09 0.79
N CYS A 116 12.97 4.21 0.58
CA CYS A 116 14.29 4.20 -0.04
C CYS A 116 15.27 3.40 0.82
N GLY A 117 15.75 2.29 0.29
CA GLY A 117 16.72 1.42 0.93
C GLY A 117 17.21 0.36 -0.03
N ASN A 118 18.36 -0.24 0.27
CA ASN A 118 18.91 -1.36 -0.47
C ASN A 118 19.27 -2.49 0.50
N ALA A 119 19.27 -3.73 0.00
CA ALA A 119 19.61 -4.89 0.79
C ALA A 119 20.56 -5.80 0.01
N THR A 120 21.31 -6.65 0.72
CA THR A 120 22.15 -7.66 0.07
C THR A 120 21.28 -8.71 -0.62
N PRO A 121 21.77 -9.41 -1.65
CA PRO A 121 21.02 -10.47 -2.32
C PRO A 121 20.44 -11.51 -1.34
N LYS A 122 21.24 -11.91 -0.34
CA LYS A 122 20.80 -12.79 0.74
C LYS A 122 19.63 -12.19 1.54
N ALA A 123 19.74 -10.94 1.97
CA ALA A 123 18.67 -10.28 2.72
C ALA A 123 17.38 -10.14 1.90
N VAL A 124 17.47 -9.83 0.60
CA VAL A 124 16.30 -9.79 -0.29
C VAL A 124 15.62 -11.16 -0.36
N LYS A 125 16.41 -12.24 -0.50
CA LYS A 125 15.89 -13.61 -0.52
C LYS A 125 15.19 -13.96 0.79
N ASP A 126 15.83 -13.69 1.92
CA ASP A 126 15.28 -13.99 3.25
C ASP A 126 13.97 -13.22 3.49
N MET A 127 13.92 -11.93 3.09
CA MET A 127 12.70 -11.12 3.15
C MET A 127 11.56 -11.71 2.33
N ILE A 128 11.81 -12.07 1.07
CA ILE A 128 10.75 -12.58 0.18
C ILE A 128 10.18 -13.92 0.66
N LEU A 129 11.03 -14.77 1.26
CA LEU A 129 10.65 -16.13 1.64
C LEU A 129 10.07 -16.25 3.06
N GLY A 130 10.32 -15.27 3.94
CA GLY A 130 10.02 -15.43 5.37
C GLY A 130 9.42 -14.22 6.08
N GLU A 131 9.49 -13.02 5.52
CA GLU A 131 8.98 -11.81 6.19
C GLU A 131 7.52 -11.54 5.79
N THR A 132 6.73 -11.01 6.74
CA THR A 132 5.34 -10.61 6.49
C THR A 132 5.24 -9.29 5.72
N HIS A 133 6.30 -8.50 5.69
CA HIS A 133 6.35 -7.28 4.91
C HIS A 133 6.83 -7.56 3.48
N SER A 134 6.10 -7.04 2.50
CA SER A 134 6.62 -6.97 1.13
C SER A 134 7.94 -6.18 1.11
N PRO A 135 8.90 -6.52 0.21
CA PRO A 135 10.11 -5.72 0.04
C PRO A 135 9.80 -4.25 -0.23
N ASN A 136 10.62 -3.33 0.28
CA ASN A 136 10.35 -1.88 0.24
C ASN A 136 9.89 -1.34 -1.12
N ARG A 137 10.56 -1.73 -2.22
CA ARG A 137 10.18 -1.33 -3.57
C ARG A 137 8.78 -1.81 -3.94
N ILE A 138 8.40 -3.03 -3.54
CA ILE A 138 7.08 -3.60 -3.81
C ILE A 138 6.01 -2.92 -2.97
N ARG A 139 6.31 -2.49 -1.73
CA ARG A 139 5.39 -1.66 -0.92
C ARG A 139 5.00 -0.39 -1.66
N VAL A 140 5.96 0.30 -2.28
CA VAL A 140 5.70 1.49 -3.11
C VAL A 140 4.89 1.13 -4.35
N LEU A 141 5.36 0.16 -5.14
CA LEU A 141 4.74 -0.19 -6.42
C LEU A 141 3.30 -0.70 -6.24
N GLY A 142 3.09 -1.70 -5.39
CA GLY A 142 1.78 -2.29 -5.14
C GLY A 142 0.76 -1.29 -4.64
N THR A 143 1.16 -0.48 -3.65
CA THR A 143 0.29 0.51 -3.02
C THR A 143 -0.10 1.64 -3.96
N LEU A 144 0.87 2.25 -4.64
CA LEU A 144 0.60 3.41 -5.51
C LEU A 144 -0.08 3.00 -6.82
N SER A 145 0.17 1.79 -7.34
CA SER A 145 -0.57 1.27 -8.51
C SER A 145 -2.06 1.12 -8.23
N ASN A 146 -2.45 0.84 -6.98
CA ASN A 146 -3.85 0.73 -6.56
C ASN A 146 -4.53 2.06 -6.26
N TYR A 147 -3.79 3.18 -6.23
CA TYR A 147 -4.35 4.46 -5.82
C TYR A 147 -4.56 5.40 -7.01
N GLU A 148 -5.82 5.66 -7.33
CA GLU A 148 -6.19 6.51 -8.47
C GLU A 148 -5.66 7.95 -8.31
N GLU A 149 -5.64 8.48 -7.09
CA GLU A 149 -5.15 9.83 -6.82
C GLU A 149 -3.65 9.97 -7.12
N PHE A 150 -2.86 8.89 -6.94
CA PHE A 150 -1.47 8.86 -7.39
C PHE A 150 -1.40 8.98 -8.91
N SER A 151 -2.14 8.13 -9.63
CA SER A 151 -2.16 8.14 -11.10
C SER A 151 -2.61 9.48 -11.66
N LYS A 152 -3.58 10.16 -11.01
CA LYS A 152 -4.02 11.52 -11.35
C LYS A 152 -2.91 12.55 -11.12
N ALA A 153 -2.29 12.56 -9.93
CA ALA A 153 -1.25 13.53 -9.59
C ALA A 153 -0.04 13.49 -10.54
N TRP A 154 0.28 12.31 -11.06
CA TRP A 154 1.39 12.09 -11.99
C TRP A 154 0.98 11.95 -13.45
N HIS A 155 -0.30 12.13 -13.77
CA HIS A 155 -0.86 11.98 -15.13
C HIS A 155 -0.45 10.66 -15.79
N CYS A 156 -0.46 9.56 -15.04
CA CYS A 156 -0.07 8.25 -15.54
C CYS A 156 -1.04 7.78 -16.64
N PRO A 157 -0.55 7.39 -17.84
CA PRO A 157 -1.40 6.85 -18.89
C PRO A 157 -2.22 5.65 -18.43
N ALA A 158 -3.42 5.47 -18.99
CA ALA A 158 -4.23 4.29 -18.72
C ALA A 158 -3.44 3.01 -19.08
N ASP A 159 -3.54 1.99 -18.22
CA ASP A 159 -2.84 0.71 -18.36
C ASP A 159 -1.31 0.78 -18.35
N SER A 160 -0.74 1.92 -17.92
CA SER A 160 0.69 1.99 -17.60
C SER A 160 1.00 1.17 -16.34
N PRO A 161 2.25 0.76 -16.10
CA PRO A 161 2.60 -0.09 -14.94
C PRO A 161 2.15 0.46 -13.56
N MET A 162 2.10 1.79 -13.43
CA MET A 162 1.64 2.47 -12.21
C MET A 162 0.18 2.95 -12.27
N ASN A 163 -0.55 2.62 -13.34
CA ASN A 163 -1.98 2.86 -13.49
C ASN A 163 -2.68 1.67 -14.17
N PRO A 164 -2.61 0.46 -13.56
CA PRO A 164 -3.28 -0.71 -14.11
C PRO A 164 -4.80 -0.51 -14.13
N VAL A 165 -5.47 -1.12 -15.12
CA VAL A 165 -6.94 -1.08 -15.23
C VAL A 165 -7.62 -1.67 -13.99
N LYS A 166 -7.09 -2.79 -13.48
CA LYS A 166 -7.57 -3.42 -12.25
C LYS A 166 -6.80 -2.88 -11.05
N LYS A 167 -7.48 -2.11 -10.19
CA LYS A 167 -6.95 -1.63 -8.91
C LYS A 167 -7.62 -2.35 -7.75
N CYS A 168 -6.85 -2.81 -6.78
CA CYS A 168 -7.36 -3.43 -5.57
C CYS A 168 -7.70 -2.37 -4.52
N SER A 169 -8.88 -2.46 -3.92
CA SER A 169 -9.41 -1.46 -3.00
C SER A 169 -10.22 -2.11 -1.88
N LEU A 170 -9.63 -2.18 -0.69
CA LEU A 170 -10.30 -2.72 0.48
C LEU A 170 -11.05 -1.61 1.24
N TRP A 171 -10.27 -0.71 1.83
CA TRP A 171 -10.66 0.46 2.61
C TRP A 171 -10.64 1.75 1.76
#